data_AF-A0A7V3MFU9-F1
#
_entry.id   AF-A0A7V3MFU9-F1
#
_cell.length_a   1.000
_cell.length_b   1.000
_cell.length_c   1.000
_cell.angle_alpha   90.00
_cell.angle_beta   90.00
_cell.angle_gamma   90.00
#
_symmetry.space_group_name_H-M   'P 1'
#
loop_
_entity.id
_entity.type
_entity.pdbx_description
1 polymer ?
#
loop_
_entity_poly.entity_id
_entity_poly.type
_entity_poly.pdbx_seq_one_letter_code
_entity_poly.pdbx_strand_id
1 'polypeptide(L)'
;MSGTPDMTVALQDRFLRDLPEMAVRWQAQTPPDPRLLVLNDRLAPELGLDPTWLRSPDGLRFLVGDLVPDGATAVAQAYAGHQFGGFVPRLGDGRALLLGELAGEDGCLRDIALKGSGPTPFARGGDGLAAVGPMLREYVVSEAMHALGVPTTRSLAVVGTGRPVQRDTELPGALLTRVAASHLRVGSFQYAAAAGDTGLLRRLADHAIARHHPAAAAAQRPYLALFEAVAGVQASLTARWMLIGFVHGVMNTDNMTISGETIDYGPCAFMEAYDPETVFSSIDFWGRYAYGNQPVVAGWNLARFAETLLPLISESTEEAVGLAEASFGVFHTRYDAVWAPGMRAKLG
;
A
#
# COMPACT_ATOMS: atom_id res chain seq x y z
N MET A 1 21.95 32.93 10.96
CA MET A 1 20.86 32.76 11.94
C MET A 1 19.95 31.67 11.39
N SER A 2 20.02 30.46 11.96
CA SER A 2 19.10 29.37 11.59
C SER A 2 17.75 29.68 12.24
N GLY A 3 16.86 30.33 11.49
CA GLY A 3 15.45 30.35 11.87
C GLY A 3 14.99 28.90 11.99
N THR A 4 14.31 28.57 13.08
CA THR A 4 13.56 27.32 13.19
C THR A 4 12.70 27.20 11.94
N PRO A 5 12.76 26.08 11.18
CA PRO A 5 11.96 25.94 9.97
C PRO A 5 10.49 26.14 10.34
N ASP A 6 9.76 26.94 9.56
CA ASP A 6 8.33 27.14 9.73
C ASP A 6 7.62 25.86 9.27
N MET A 7 7.57 24.89 10.19
CA MET A 7 7.05 23.56 9.95
C MET A 7 5.54 23.57 10.15
N THR A 8 4.83 23.66 9.03
CA THR A 8 3.36 23.61 8.98
C THR A 8 2.81 22.18 9.02
N VAL A 9 3.67 21.16 8.86
CA VAL A 9 3.25 19.75 8.76
C VAL A 9 3.46 19.01 10.09
N ALA A 10 2.37 18.49 10.66
CA ALA A 10 2.39 17.65 11.84
C ALA A 10 2.24 16.16 11.44
N LEU A 11 3.31 15.39 11.59
CA LEU A 11 3.29 13.94 11.44
C LEU A 11 3.39 13.24 12.79
N GLN A 12 2.89 12.02 12.85
CA GLN A 12 2.97 11.10 13.99
C GLN A 12 3.68 9.80 13.58
N ASP A 13 4.18 9.04 14.54
CA ASP A 13 4.87 7.76 14.33
C ASP A 13 4.19 6.58 15.07
N ARG A 14 2.86 6.60 15.13
CA ARG A 14 2.05 5.57 15.81
C ARG A 14 2.40 4.17 15.32
N PHE A 15 2.60 3.94 14.03
CA PHE A 15 3.03 2.62 13.53
C PHE A 15 4.32 2.14 14.22
N LEU A 16 5.35 2.99 14.31
CA LEU A 16 6.62 2.65 14.95
C LEU A 16 6.47 2.44 16.46
N ARG A 17 5.63 3.25 17.13
CA ARG A 17 5.39 3.12 18.57
C ARG A 17 4.59 1.86 18.92
N ASP A 18 3.57 1.55 18.14
CA ASP A 18 2.67 0.42 18.37
C ASP A 18 3.31 -0.91 17.94
N LEU A 19 4.18 -0.90 16.92
CA LEU A 19 4.76 -2.09 16.27
C LEU A 19 6.27 -1.93 15.98
N PRO A 20 7.13 -1.64 16.97
CA PRO A 20 8.56 -1.38 16.76
C PRO A 20 9.31 -2.55 16.13
N GLU A 21 8.82 -3.78 16.26
CA GLU A 21 9.40 -4.99 15.68
C GLU A 21 9.22 -5.07 14.16
N MET A 22 8.27 -4.30 13.61
CA MET A 22 7.91 -4.30 12.20
C MET A 22 8.52 -3.14 11.42
N ALA A 23 9.47 -2.41 12.01
CA ALA A 23 10.08 -1.27 11.36
C ALA A 23 11.54 -1.09 11.76
N VAL A 24 12.35 -0.54 10.84
CA VAL A 24 13.70 -0.08 11.13
C VAL A 24 13.75 1.42 10.91
N ARG A 25 14.20 2.17 11.91
CA ARG A 25 14.47 3.61 11.77
C ARG A 25 15.48 3.82 10.65
N TRP A 26 15.15 4.67 9.70
CA TRP A 26 15.98 4.89 8.53
C TRP A 26 15.80 6.29 7.97
N GLN A 27 16.79 6.76 7.21
CA GLN A 27 16.77 8.09 6.60
C GLN A 27 16.81 7.97 5.07
N ALA A 28 16.09 8.86 4.39
CA ALA A 28 16.19 8.98 2.94
C ALA A 28 17.60 9.40 2.54
N GLN A 29 18.04 8.99 1.36
CA GLN A 29 19.24 9.57 0.76
C GLN A 29 18.93 10.95 0.22
N THR A 30 19.64 11.96 0.70
CA THR A 30 19.55 13.34 0.21
C THR A 30 19.83 13.41 -1.30
N PRO A 31 18.85 13.86 -2.11
CA PRO A 31 19.05 14.09 -3.53
C PRO A 31 20.04 15.23 -3.78
N PRO A 32 20.96 15.12 -4.77
CA PRO A 32 21.93 16.18 -5.05
C PRO A 32 21.33 17.45 -5.68
N ASP A 33 20.28 17.34 -6.50
CA ASP A 33 19.59 18.47 -7.14
C ASP A 33 18.09 18.17 -7.20
N PRO A 34 17.37 18.26 -6.05
CA PRO A 34 15.95 17.98 -6.00
C PRO A 34 15.18 19.04 -6.81
N ARG A 35 14.30 18.58 -7.71
CA ARG A 35 13.42 19.44 -8.51
C ARG A 35 12.02 18.88 -8.54
N LEU A 36 11.05 19.68 -8.13
CA LEU A 36 9.64 19.30 -8.19
C LEU A 36 9.22 19.13 -9.66
N LEU A 37 8.83 17.90 -10.03
CA LEU A 37 8.33 17.60 -11.38
C LEU A 37 6.81 17.74 -11.43
N VAL A 38 6.13 17.23 -10.40
CA VAL A 38 4.68 17.29 -10.25
C VAL A 38 4.32 17.47 -8.78
N LEU A 39 3.34 18.33 -8.50
CA LEU A 39 2.64 18.40 -7.23
C LEU A 39 1.14 18.22 -7.48
N ASN A 40 0.48 17.45 -6.63
CA ASN A 40 -0.95 17.30 -6.66
C ASN A 40 -1.64 18.44 -5.89
N ASP A 41 -1.92 19.53 -6.60
CA ASP A 41 -2.54 20.72 -6.04
C ASP A 41 -3.97 20.50 -5.50
N ARG A 42 -4.63 19.39 -5.88
CA ARG A 42 -5.95 19.03 -5.35
C ARG A 42 -5.83 18.25 -4.05
N LEU A 43 -4.92 17.28 -4.01
CA LEU A 43 -4.71 16.45 -2.83
C LEU A 43 -4.06 17.20 -1.67
N ALA A 44 -3.13 18.12 -1.94
CA ALA A 44 -2.44 18.83 -0.85
C ALA A 44 -3.43 19.53 0.12
N PRO A 45 -4.39 20.34 -0.34
CA PRO A 45 -5.41 20.92 0.55
C PRO A 45 -6.32 19.89 1.21
N GLU A 46 -6.67 18.77 0.54
CA GLU A 46 -7.44 17.67 1.16
C GLU A 46 -6.71 17.05 2.36
N LEU A 47 -5.38 17.15 2.38
CA LEU A 47 -4.53 16.68 3.47
C LEU A 47 -4.21 17.77 4.50
N GLY A 48 -4.76 18.99 4.35
CA GLY A 48 -4.42 20.13 5.19
C GLY A 48 -3.01 20.69 4.93
N LEU A 49 -2.42 20.38 3.78
CA LEU A 49 -1.09 20.86 3.39
C LEU A 49 -1.21 22.07 2.44
N ASP A 50 -0.40 23.10 2.67
CA ASP A 50 -0.33 24.27 1.77
C ASP A 50 0.52 23.96 0.52
N PRO A 51 -0.05 24.00 -0.70
CA PRO A 51 0.69 23.80 -1.94
C PRO A 51 1.79 24.84 -2.19
N THR A 52 1.66 26.04 -1.62
CA THR A 52 2.69 27.09 -1.74
C THR A 52 3.90 26.75 -0.88
N TRP A 53 3.67 26.35 0.37
CA TRP A 53 4.72 25.84 1.25
C TRP A 53 5.40 24.59 0.67
N LEU A 54 4.66 23.63 0.10
CA LEU A 54 5.25 22.42 -0.52
C LEU A 54 6.20 22.74 -1.69
N ARG A 55 6.07 23.91 -2.32
CA ARG A 55 6.99 24.41 -3.38
C ARG A 55 8.17 25.21 -2.85
N SER A 56 8.17 25.56 -1.57
CA SER A 56 9.29 26.24 -0.92
C SER A 56 10.50 25.30 -0.76
N PRO A 57 11.71 25.82 -0.46
CA PRO A 57 12.87 24.98 -0.18
C PRO A 57 12.63 23.96 0.95
N ASP A 58 11.94 24.35 2.03
CA ASP A 58 11.65 23.43 3.14
C ASP A 58 10.57 22.41 2.79
N GLY A 59 9.54 22.81 2.03
CA GLY A 59 8.54 21.89 1.49
C GLY A 59 9.17 20.84 0.57
N LEU A 60 10.12 21.25 -0.28
CA LEU A 60 10.87 20.32 -1.12
C LEU A 60 11.73 19.36 -0.30
N ARG A 61 12.40 19.85 0.76
CA ARG A 61 13.14 19.00 1.72
C ARG A 61 12.24 17.99 2.41
N PHE A 62 11.01 18.38 2.76
CA PHE A 62 10.00 17.47 3.31
C PHE A 62 9.61 16.38 2.30
N LEU A 63 9.31 16.77 1.05
CA LEU A 63 8.89 15.84 -0.01
C LEU A 63 9.97 14.80 -0.38
N VAL A 64 11.25 15.09 -0.11
CA VAL A 64 12.38 14.15 -0.33
C VAL A 64 12.86 13.45 0.94
N GLY A 65 12.29 13.76 2.11
CA GLY A 65 12.64 13.14 3.38
C GLY A 65 13.90 13.69 4.07
N ASP A 66 14.38 14.86 3.65
CA ASP A 66 15.49 15.60 4.29
C ASP A 66 15.02 16.54 5.41
N LEU A 67 13.71 16.69 5.58
CA LEU A 67 13.08 17.40 6.69
C LEU A 67 11.90 16.56 7.20
N VAL A 68 12.13 15.82 8.29
CA VAL A 68 11.08 15.05 8.98
C VAL A 68 10.65 15.84 10.22
N PRO A 69 9.33 16.07 10.44
CA PRO A 69 8.83 16.77 11.63
C PRO A 69 9.23 16.09 12.95
N ASP A 70 9.48 16.86 14.00
CA ASP A 70 9.89 16.36 15.33
C ASP A 70 8.91 15.35 15.96
N GLY A 71 7.65 15.31 15.50
CA GLY A 71 6.63 14.36 15.93
C GLY A 71 6.67 12.99 15.25
N ALA A 72 7.54 12.79 14.26
CA ALA A 72 7.63 11.56 13.50
C ALA A 72 9.08 11.08 13.31
N THR A 73 9.23 9.76 13.21
CA THR A 73 10.49 9.13 12.85
C THR A 73 10.29 8.34 11.57
N ALA A 74 11.10 8.64 10.55
CA ALA A 74 11.06 7.88 9.31
C ALA A 74 11.53 6.44 9.51
N VAL A 75 10.80 5.49 8.92
CA VAL A 75 11.07 4.05 9.05
C VAL A 75 10.91 3.31 7.73
N ALA A 76 11.68 2.25 7.56
CA ALA A 76 11.42 1.22 6.56
C ALA A 76 10.62 0.09 7.22
N GLN A 77 9.46 -0.27 6.67
CA GLN A 77 8.63 -1.34 7.23
C GLN A 77 9.18 -2.71 6.85
N ALA A 78 9.10 -3.67 7.78
CA ALA A 78 9.35 -5.08 7.55
C ALA A 78 8.02 -5.79 7.23
N TYR A 79 8.04 -6.61 6.19
CA TYR A 79 6.93 -7.51 5.85
C TYR A 79 7.47 -8.75 5.14
N ALA A 80 6.64 -9.76 5.00
CA ALA A 80 6.88 -10.98 4.23
C ALA A 80 5.94 -10.98 3.02
N GLY A 81 5.93 -12.03 2.22
CA GLY A 81 4.99 -12.13 1.11
C GLY A 81 5.10 -13.43 0.35
N HIS A 82 3.99 -13.86 -0.24
CA HIS A 82 3.99 -14.88 -1.27
C HIS A 82 4.16 -14.22 -2.63
N GLN A 83 5.34 -14.37 -3.21
CA GLN A 83 5.66 -13.86 -4.54
C GLN A 83 5.41 -14.96 -5.57
N PHE A 84 4.46 -14.73 -6.48
CA PHE A 84 4.02 -15.73 -7.47
C PHE A 84 3.66 -17.10 -6.85
N GLY A 85 3.14 -17.08 -5.61
CA GLY A 85 2.76 -18.29 -4.86
C GLY A 85 3.86 -18.87 -3.97
N GLY A 86 5.12 -18.47 -4.12
CA GLY A 86 6.21 -18.89 -3.24
C GLY A 86 6.39 -17.98 -2.04
N PHE A 87 6.47 -18.53 -0.83
CA PHE A 87 6.65 -17.72 0.39
C PHE A 87 8.07 -17.18 0.51
N VAL A 88 8.17 -15.87 0.74
CA VAL A 88 9.42 -15.15 1.04
C VAL A 88 9.30 -14.61 2.47
N PRO A 89 10.03 -15.19 3.44
CA PRO A 89 9.85 -14.87 4.87
C PRO A 89 10.30 -13.46 5.25
N ARG A 90 11.11 -12.82 4.40
CA ARG A 90 11.62 -11.46 4.63
C ARG A 90 11.67 -10.66 3.34
N LEU A 91 10.76 -9.71 3.24
CA LEU A 91 10.72 -8.61 2.29
C LEU A 91 10.96 -7.32 3.08
N GLY A 92 10.10 -6.33 2.90
CA GLY A 92 10.19 -5.01 3.52
C GLY A 92 10.34 -3.90 2.48
N ASP A 93 10.26 -2.66 2.97
CA ASP A 93 10.39 -1.45 2.18
C ASP A 93 11.84 -1.29 1.69
N GLY A 94 12.22 -2.00 0.63
CA GLY A 94 13.60 -1.99 0.12
C GLY A 94 14.04 -0.67 -0.54
N ARG A 95 13.07 0.16 -0.95
CA ARG A 95 13.28 1.45 -1.60
C ARG A 95 12.27 2.51 -1.17
N ALA A 96 11.62 2.29 -0.03
CA ALA A 96 10.56 3.13 0.46
C ALA A 96 10.78 3.46 1.93
N LEU A 97 10.18 4.56 2.37
CA LEU A 97 10.22 5.00 3.75
C LEU A 97 8.87 5.60 4.14
N LEU A 98 8.27 5.11 5.22
CA LEU A 98 7.19 5.81 5.89
C LEU A 98 7.79 6.99 6.64
N LEU A 99 7.48 8.22 6.24
CA LEU A 99 7.91 9.42 6.96
C LEU A 99 7.14 9.59 8.27
N GLY A 100 5.86 9.23 8.24
CA GLY A 100 4.96 9.29 9.37
C GLY A 100 3.50 9.29 8.92
N GLU A 101 2.63 9.56 9.86
CA GLU A 101 1.18 9.51 9.71
C GLU A 101 0.60 10.91 9.92
N LEU A 102 -0.13 11.39 8.92
CA LEU A 102 -0.79 12.69 8.89
C LEU A 102 -2.25 12.53 9.30
N ALA A 103 -2.68 13.25 10.34
CA ALA A 103 -4.08 13.30 10.73
C ALA A 103 -4.81 14.30 9.81
N GLY A 104 -5.78 13.81 9.04
CA GLY A 104 -6.64 14.67 8.24
C GLY A 104 -7.66 15.41 9.10
N GLU A 105 -8.20 16.52 8.58
CA GLU A 105 -9.31 17.26 9.22
C GLU A 105 -10.58 16.42 9.33
N ASP A 106 -10.72 15.41 8.48
CA ASP A 106 -11.79 14.40 8.51
C ASP A 106 -11.61 13.36 9.62
N GLY A 107 -10.57 13.47 10.45
CA GLY A 107 -10.23 12.52 11.50
C GLY A 107 -9.58 11.24 11.00
N CYS A 108 -9.39 11.08 9.68
CA CYS A 108 -8.75 9.91 9.10
C CYS A 108 -7.23 10.06 9.10
N LEU A 109 -6.54 9.04 9.58
CA LEU A 109 -5.08 8.98 9.60
C LEU A 109 -4.55 8.43 8.27
N ARG A 110 -3.60 9.13 7.66
CA ARG A 110 -3.01 8.75 6.36
C ARG A 110 -1.50 8.64 6.47
N ASP A 111 -0.94 7.59 5.91
CA ASP A 111 0.50 7.41 5.81
C ASP A 111 1.07 8.34 4.74
N ILE A 112 2.18 9.03 5.04
CA ILE A 112 3.01 9.71 4.06
C ILE A 112 4.28 8.88 3.87
N ALA A 113 4.44 8.28 2.70
CA ALA A 113 5.58 7.42 2.38
C ALA A 113 6.32 7.91 1.14
N LEU A 114 7.64 7.74 1.13
CA LEU A 114 8.48 7.96 -0.04
C LEU A 114 8.73 6.65 -0.76
N LYS A 115 8.80 6.69 -2.09
CA LYS A 115 9.23 5.57 -2.95
C LYS A 115 10.34 6.06 -3.87
N GLY A 116 11.47 5.37 -3.85
CA GLY A 116 12.70 5.80 -4.52
C GLY A 116 13.63 6.66 -3.64
N SER A 117 13.44 6.62 -2.31
CA SER A 117 14.21 7.40 -1.33
C SER A 117 15.62 6.86 -1.05
N GLY A 118 16.09 5.88 -1.81
CA GLY A 118 17.34 5.18 -1.58
C GLY A 118 17.16 3.79 -0.92
N PRO A 119 18.25 3.03 -0.81
CA PRO A 119 18.21 1.68 -0.30
C PRO A 119 18.04 1.69 1.21
N THR A 120 17.27 0.72 1.70
CA THR A 120 17.10 0.44 3.14
C THR A 120 17.73 -0.91 3.47
N PRO A 121 17.74 -1.34 4.75
CA PRO A 121 18.14 -2.70 5.13
C PRO A 121 17.33 -3.82 4.45
N PHE A 122 16.21 -3.49 3.79
CA PHE A 122 15.36 -4.43 3.05
C PHE A 122 15.58 -4.41 1.52
N ALA A 123 16.58 -3.66 1.03
CA ALA A 123 16.83 -3.48 -0.41
C ALA A 123 17.23 -4.77 -1.15
N ARG A 124 17.71 -5.80 -0.44
CA ARG A 124 18.10 -7.12 -0.99
C ARG A 124 19.01 -7.03 -2.23
N GLY A 125 19.96 -6.09 -2.22
CA GLY A 125 20.90 -5.85 -3.32
C GLY A 125 20.44 -4.85 -4.39
N GLY A 126 19.21 -4.34 -4.30
CA GLY A 126 18.75 -3.24 -5.14
C GLY A 126 19.37 -1.88 -4.75
N ASP A 127 19.47 -0.97 -5.72
CA ASP A 127 19.99 0.39 -5.50
C ASP A 127 19.07 1.28 -4.65
N GLY A 128 17.81 0.90 -4.49
CA GLY A 128 16.79 1.67 -3.77
C GLY A 128 16.34 2.94 -4.47
N LEU A 129 16.75 3.15 -5.74
CA LEU A 129 16.44 4.34 -6.53
C LEU A 129 15.30 4.03 -7.52
N ALA A 130 14.61 5.08 -7.95
CA ALA A 130 13.58 4.98 -8.98
C ALA A 130 13.86 5.98 -10.11
N ALA A 131 13.49 5.59 -11.33
CA ALA A 131 13.55 6.50 -12.49
C ALA A 131 12.27 7.35 -12.57
N VAL A 132 12.35 8.49 -13.25
CA VAL A 132 11.22 9.42 -13.46
C VAL A 132 10.00 8.71 -14.07
N GLY A 133 10.19 7.89 -15.11
CA GLY A 133 9.09 7.23 -15.82
C GLY A 133 8.16 6.41 -14.92
N PRO A 134 8.66 5.44 -14.14
CA PRO A 134 7.87 4.68 -13.17
C PRO A 134 7.15 5.54 -12.11
N MET A 135 7.78 6.62 -11.62
CA MET A 135 7.15 7.49 -10.61
C MET A 135 6.01 8.33 -11.20
N LEU A 136 6.19 8.86 -12.42
CA LEU A 136 5.11 9.56 -13.13
C LEU A 136 3.99 8.61 -13.55
N ARG A 137 4.31 7.37 -13.92
CA ARG A 137 3.30 6.34 -14.21
C ARG A 137 2.47 6.01 -12.97
N GLU A 138 3.12 5.81 -11.81
CA GLU A 138 2.40 5.60 -10.56
C GLU A 138 1.53 6.80 -10.20
N TYR A 139 2.03 8.03 -10.37
CA TYR A 139 1.23 9.26 -10.21
C TYR A 139 -0.02 9.27 -11.11
N VAL A 140 0.14 9.06 -12.42
CA VAL A 140 -0.97 9.15 -13.36
C VAL A 140 -2.01 8.04 -13.11
N VAL A 141 -1.55 6.81 -12.91
CA VAL A 141 -2.47 5.67 -12.75
C VAL A 141 -3.18 5.73 -11.41
N SER A 142 -2.50 6.10 -10.32
CA SER A 142 -3.17 6.23 -9.02
C SER A 142 -4.25 7.31 -9.02
N GLU A 143 -3.98 8.47 -9.59
CA GLU A 143 -4.95 9.56 -9.66
C GLU A 143 -6.09 9.26 -10.65
N ALA A 144 -5.82 8.53 -11.73
CA ALA A 144 -6.87 8.02 -12.62
C ALA A 144 -7.79 7.02 -11.91
N MET A 145 -7.23 6.10 -11.12
CA MET A 145 -8.01 5.15 -10.33
C MET A 145 -8.90 5.86 -9.30
N HIS A 146 -8.37 6.88 -8.64
CA HIS A 146 -9.15 7.72 -7.73
C HIS A 146 -10.30 8.44 -8.47
N ALA A 147 -10.02 9.07 -9.61
CA ALA A 147 -11.03 9.75 -10.42
C ALA A 147 -12.11 8.80 -10.97
N LEU A 148 -11.77 7.53 -11.20
CA LEU A 148 -12.71 6.47 -11.58
C LEU A 148 -13.49 5.89 -10.37
N GLY A 149 -13.29 6.42 -9.16
CA GLY A 149 -13.95 5.93 -7.96
C GLY A 149 -13.47 4.56 -7.49
N VAL A 150 -12.22 4.20 -7.80
CA VAL A 150 -11.56 2.99 -7.30
C VAL A 150 -10.68 3.34 -6.11
N PRO A 151 -10.85 2.67 -4.94
CA PRO A 151 -9.97 2.88 -3.80
C PRO A 151 -8.50 2.64 -4.16
N THR A 152 -7.65 3.59 -3.80
CA THR A 152 -6.24 3.58 -4.19
C THR A 152 -5.39 4.49 -3.31
N THR A 153 -4.13 4.10 -3.12
CA THR A 153 -3.10 5.03 -2.67
C THR A 153 -3.01 6.23 -3.61
N ARG A 154 -2.81 7.41 -3.06
CA ARG A 154 -2.75 8.68 -3.80
C ARG A 154 -1.31 9.14 -3.96
N SER A 155 -1.09 10.00 -4.95
CA SER A 155 0.25 10.53 -5.24
C SER A 155 0.29 12.02 -4.98
N LEU A 156 1.05 12.45 -3.97
CA LEU A 156 1.17 13.86 -3.58
C LEU A 156 2.17 14.61 -4.46
N ALA A 157 3.36 14.05 -4.68
CA ALA A 157 4.39 14.71 -5.47
C ALA A 157 5.33 13.73 -6.14
N VAL A 158 5.90 14.14 -7.27
CA VAL A 158 7.06 13.50 -7.89
C VAL A 158 8.20 14.52 -7.94
N VAL A 159 9.34 14.14 -7.37
CA VAL A 159 10.53 14.99 -7.30
C VAL A 159 11.66 14.30 -8.05
N GLY A 160 12.22 14.98 -9.05
CA GLY A 160 13.44 14.56 -9.73
C GLY A 160 14.63 14.76 -8.78
N THR A 161 15.53 13.78 -8.71
CA THR A 161 16.62 13.79 -7.72
C THR A 161 17.90 14.46 -8.22
N GLY A 162 18.00 14.68 -9.54
CA GLY A 162 19.25 15.10 -10.19
C GLY A 162 20.31 14.00 -10.25
N ARG A 163 20.02 12.79 -9.73
CA ARG A 163 20.90 11.63 -9.77
C ARG A 163 20.48 10.68 -10.90
N PRO A 164 21.40 10.23 -11.77
CA PRO A 164 21.08 9.18 -12.74
C PRO A 164 20.87 7.82 -12.06
N VAL A 165 20.03 6.99 -12.66
CA VAL A 165 19.69 5.64 -12.21
C VAL A 165 19.99 4.67 -13.35
N GLN A 166 20.83 3.67 -13.07
CA GLN A 166 21.22 2.68 -14.08
C GLN A 166 20.16 1.58 -14.21
N ARG A 167 19.60 1.43 -15.41
CA ARG A 167 18.80 0.26 -15.83
C ARG A 167 19.45 -0.32 -17.08
N ASP A 168 18.68 -0.77 -18.06
CA ASP A 168 19.21 -1.12 -19.39
C ASP A 168 19.94 0.08 -20.03
N THR A 169 19.50 1.29 -19.70
CA THR A 169 20.15 2.57 -20.01
C THR A 169 20.24 3.44 -18.76
N GLU A 170 21.04 4.51 -18.83
CA GLU A 170 21.02 5.56 -17.81
C GLU A 170 19.73 6.38 -17.92
N LEU A 171 19.00 6.51 -16.81
CA LEU A 171 17.72 7.23 -16.75
C LEU A 171 17.77 8.30 -15.64
N PRO A 172 17.02 9.41 -15.79
CA PRO A 172 16.91 10.40 -14.72
C PRO A 172 16.19 9.80 -13.49
N GLY A 173 16.76 10.01 -12.31
CA GLY A 173 16.19 9.57 -11.03
C GLY A 173 15.07 10.46 -10.52
N ALA A 174 14.12 9.85 -9.81
CA ALA A 174 13.04 10.51 -9.11
C ALA A 174 12.63 9.74 -7.86
N LEU A 175 11.86 10.40 -7.01
CA LEU A 175 11.10 9.78 -5.94
C LEU A 175 9.65 10.26 -5.97
N LEU A 176 8.76 9.44 -5.42
CA LEU A 176 7.33 9.70 -5.29
C LEU A 176 6.98 9.84 -3.81
N THR A 177 6.23 10.88 -3.45
CA THR A 177 5.55 11.00 -2.16
C THR A 177 4.15 10.39 -2.30
N ARG A 178 3.97 9.18 -1.76
CA ARG A 178 2.73 8.42 -1.77
C ARG A 178 1.95 8.65 -0.48
N VAL A 179 0.63 8.71 -0.60
CA VAL A 179 -0.32 8.86 0.50
C VAL A 179 -1.24 7.66 0.51
N ALA A 180 -1.45 7.03 1.66
CA ALA A 180 -2.31 5.86 1.77
C ALA A 180 -3.13 5.91 3.07
N ALA A 181 -4.29 5.26 3.12
CA ALA A 181 -4.94 5.03 4.40
C ALA A 181 -4.00 4.23 5.33
N SER A 182 -3.24 3.27 4.79
CA SER A 182 -2.15 2.57 5.48
C SER A 182 -1.32 1.73 4.50
N HIS A 183 -0.04 1.52 4.82
CA HIS A 183 0.85 0.59 4.13
C HIS A 183 0.85 -0.83 4.71
N LEU A 184 -0.06 -1.14 5.64
CA LEU A 184 -0.30 -2.50 6.09
C LEU A 184 -0.78 -3.39 4.94
N ARG A 185 -0.15 -4.56 4.80
CA ARG A 185 -0.45 -5.54 3.74
C ARG A 185 -0.77 -6.89 4.37
N VAL A 186 -1.32 -7.82 3.59
CA VAL A 186 -1.35 -9.25 3.97
C VAL A 186 0.07 -9.74 4.30
N GLY A 187 1.07 -9.27 3.57
CA GLY A 187 2.49 -9.51 3.88
C GLY A 187 2.96 -9.07 5.27
N SER A 188 2.37 -8.01 5.84
CA SER A 188 2.67 -7.54 7.20
C SER A 188 2.21 -8.57 8.24
N PHE A 189 1.02 -9.14 8.06
CA PHE A 189 0.49 -10.20 8.92
C PHE A 189 1.27 -11.51 8.75
N GLN A 190 1.67 -11.84 7.53
CA GLN A 190 2.54 -13.00 7.28
C GLN A 190 3.89 -12.88 7.99
N TYR A 191 4.45 -11.67 8.05
CA TYR A 191 5.69 -11.42 8.79
C TYR A 191 5.51 -11.63 10.29
N ALA A 192 4.46 -11.02 10.87
CA ALA A 192 4.17 -11.16 12.30
C ALA A 192 3.88 -12.62 12.69
N ALA A 193 3.10 -13.34 11.87
CA ALA A 193 2.80 -14.75 12.10
C ALA A 193 4.07 -15.64 11.98
N ALA A 194 4.93 -15.38 10.98
CA ALA A 194 6.17 -16.12 10.80
C ALA A 194 7.20 -15.89 11.93
N ALA A 195 7.09 -14.79 12.67
CA ALA A 195 7.91 -14.55 13.86
C ALA A 195 7.56 -15.46 15.04
N GLY A 196 6.39 -16.13 15.02
CA GLY A 196 5.93 -16.99 16.11
C GLY A 196 5.47 -16.22 17.36
N ASP A 197 5.40 -14.89 17.29
CA ASP A 197 4.95 -14.03 18.38
C ASP A 197 3.45 -13.68 18.22
N THR A 198 2.60 -14.41 18.95
CA THR A 198 1.14 -14.16 18.93
C THR A 198 0.79 -12.81 19.55
N GLY A 199 1.63 -12.26 20.43
CA GLY A 199 1.44 -10.93 21.02
C GLY A 199 1.66 -9.81 19.98
N LEU A 200 2.71 -9.92 19.16
CA LEU A 200 2.93 -9.04 18.02
C LEU A 200 1.76 -9.12 17.01
N LEU A 201 1.37 -10.34 16.65
CA LEU A 201 0.25 -10.57 15.73
C LEU A 201 -1.07 -9.94 16.25
N ARG A 202 -1.35 -10.08 17.55
CA ARG A 202 -2.52 -9.47 18.19
C ARG A 202 -2.48 -7.94 18.13
N ARG A 203 -1.35 -7.32 18.50
CA ARG A 203 -1.18 -5.86 18.39
C ARG A 203 -1.36 -5.36 16.96
N LEU A 204 -0.82 -6.09 15.98
CA LEU A 204 -0.99 -5.75 14.57
C LEU A 204 -2.46 -5.82 14.15
N ALA A 205 -3.18 -6.87 14.56
CA ALA A 205 -4.61 -7.03 14.28
C ALA A 205 -5.45 -5.93 14.95
N ASP A 206 -5.17 -5.62 16.22
CA ASP A 206 -5.85 -4.55 16.95
C ASP A 206 -5.56 -3.17 16.32
N HIS A 207 -4.32 -2.92 15.88
CA HIS A 207 -3.95 -1.71 15.14
C HIS A 207 -4.71 -1.61 13.81
N ALA A 208 -4.83 -2.70 13.05
CA ALA A 208 -5.60 -2.75 11.81
C ALA A 208 -7.10 -2.52 12.04
N ILE A 209 -7.69 -3.13 13.07
CA ILE A 209 -9.09 -2.94 13.47
C ILE A 209 -9.34 -1.47 13.80
N ALA A 210 -8.54 -0.89 14.71
CA ALA A 210 -8.71 0.49 15.15
C ALA A 210 -8.62 1.49 13.99
N ARG A 211 -7.78 1.18 12.99
CA ARG A 211 -7.52 2.09 11.86
C ARG A 211 -8.51 1.97 10.72
N HIS A 212 -8.87 0.74 10.32
CA HIS A 212 -9.60 0.49 9.07
C HIS A 212 -10.99 -0.09 9.28
N HIS A 213 -11.17 -0.85 10.36
CA HIS A 213 -12.37 -1.64 10.57
C HIS A 213 -12.87 -1.56 12.03
N PRO A 214 -13.11 -0.35 12.58
CA PRO A 214 -13.40 -0.19 14.01
C PRO A 214 -14.67 -0.94 14.46
N ALA A 215 -15.62 -1.18 13.55
CA ALA A 215 -16.81 -1.99 13.82
C ALA A 215 -16.48 -3.44 14.20
N ALA A 216 -15.35 -3.99 13.73
CA ALA A 216 -14.93 -5.36 14.07
C ALA A 216 -14.62 -5.52 15.56
N ALA A 217 -14.19 -4.45 16.25
CA ALA A 217 -13.90 -4.49 17.69
C ALA A 217 -15.13 -4.84 18.54
N ALA A 218 -16.34 -4.54 18.06
CA ALA A 218 -17.59 -4.80 18.76
C ALA A 218 -18.17 -6.20 18.48
N ALA A 219 -17.57 -6.97 17.56
CA ALA A 219 -18.03 -8.31 17.23
C ALA A 219 -17.67 -9.33 18.31
N GLN A 220 -18.42 -10.43 18.40
CA GLN A 220 -18.12 -11.53 19.32
C GLN A 220 -16.75 -12.16 19.03
N ARG A 221 -16.34 -12.19 17.76
CA ARG A 221 -15.02 -12.65 17.31
C ARG A 221 -14.33 -11.54 16.51
N PRO A 222 -13.64 -10.59 17.16
CA PRO A 222 -13.10 -9.40 16.50
C PRO A 222 -12.15 -9.70 15.35
N TYR A 223 -11.32 -10.73 15.48
CA TYR A 223 -10.34 -11.10 14.46
C TYR A 223 -10.96 -11.83 13.25
N LEU A 224 -12.07 -12.55 13.47
CA LEU A 224 -12.87 -13.08 12.37
C LEU A 224 -13.60 -11.94 11.64
N ALA A 225 -14.16 -10.99 12.38
CA ALA A 225 -14.79 -9.80 11.80
C ALA A 225 -13.78 -8.91 11.05
N LEU A 226 -12.51 -8.85 11.50
CA LEU A 226 -11.42 -8.22 10.76
C LEU A 226 -11.21 -8.93 9.42
N PHE A 227 -11.11 -10.27 9.42
CA PHE A 227 -10.98 -11.05 8.19
C PHE A 227 -12.13 -10.76 7.21
N GLU A 228 -13.37 -10.84 7.67
CA GLU A 228 -14.57 -10.58 6.85
C GLU A 228 -14.57 -9.16 6.26
N ALA A 229 -14.16 -8.16 7.06
CA ALA A 229 -14.08 -6.77 6.61
C ALA A 229 -13.02 -6.57 5.51
N VAL A 230 -11.82 -7.11 5.71
CA VAL A 230 -10.72 -7.07 4.72
C VAL A 230 -11.12 -7.83 3.45
N ALA A 231 -11.73 -9.01 3.59
CA ALA A 231 -12.25 -9.78 2.46
C ALA A 231 -13.30 -8.99 1.67
N GLY A 232 -14.19 -8.27 2.36
CA GLY A 232 -15.23 -7.46 1.73
C GLY A 232 -14.69 -6.26 0.96
N VAL A 233 -13.73 -5.50 1.51
CA VAL A 233 -13.12 -4.36 0.80
C VAL A 233 -12.28 -4.83 -0.38
N GLN A 234 -11.57 -5.95 -0.25
CA GLN A 234 -10.76 -6.53 -1.33
C GLN A 234 -11.61 -7.13 -2.45
N ALA A 235 -12.74 -7.76 -2.13
CA ALA A 235 -13.72 -8.20 -3.12
C ALA A 235 -14.28 -7.01 -3.91
N SER A 236 -14.64 -5.93 -3.22
CA SER A 236 -15.16 -4.70 -3.82
C SER A 236 -14.12 -4.02 -4.71
N LEU A 237 -12.86 -3.97 -4.26
CA LEU A 237 -11.74 -3.43 -5.02
C LEU A 237 -11.51 -4.23 -6.31
N THR A 238 -11.42 -5.55 -6.19
CA THR A 238 -11.18 -6.44 -7.33
C THR A 238 -12.33 -6.34 -8.33
N ALA A 239 -13.59 -6.31 -7.89
CA ALA A 239 -14.74 -6.09 -8.76
C ALA A 239 -14.64 -4.79 -9.57
N ARG A 240 -14.17 -3.69 -8.94
CA ARG A 240 -13.96 -2.40 -9.63
C ARG A 240 -12.84 -2.48 -10.67
N TRP A 241 -11.76 -3.20 -10.40
CA TRP A 241 -10.72 -3.45 -11.40
C TRP A 241 -11.28 -4.19 -12.61
N MET A 242 -12.10 -5.21 -12.38
CA MET A 242 -12.76 -5.95 -13.46
C MET A 242 -13.72 -5.05 -14.26
N LEU A 243 -14.49 -4.17 -13.61
CA LEU A 243 -15.42 -3.27 -14.31
C LEU A 243 -14.77 -2.27 -15.29
N ILE A 244 -13.49 -1.96 -15.09
CA ILE A 244 -12.74 -0.98 -15.88
C ILE A 244 -11.63 -1.60 -16.72
N GLY A 245 -11.53 -2.93 -16.75
CA GLY A 245 -10.48 -3.62 -17.51
C GLY A 245 -9.07 -3.40 -16.95
N PHE A 246 -8.93 -3.11 -15.66
CA PHE A 246 -7.62 -2.90 -15.03
C PHE A 246 -6.96 -4.23 -14.67
N VAL A 247 -5.70 -4.38 -15.07
CA VAL A 247 -4.83 -5.49 -14.71
C VAL A 247 -3.70 -4.97 -13.83
N HIS A 248 -3.61 -5.45 -12.60
CA HIS A 248 -2.57 -5.04 -11.65
C HIS A 248 -1.19 -5.62 -12.01
N GLY A 249 -1.16 -6.86 -12.51
CA GLY A 249 0.05 -7.54 -13.00
C GLY A 249 0.99 -8.13 -11.94
N VAL A 250 0.87 -7.77 -10.65
CA VAL A 250 1.69 -8.34 -9.55
C VAL A 250 0.88 -8.40 -8.25
N MET A 251 -0.11 -9.29 -8.19
CA MET A 251 -0.98 -9.46 -7.01
C MET A 251 -0.34 -10.40 -5.98
N ASN A 252 0.93 -10.17 -5.62
CA ASN A 252 1.54 -10.85 -4.49
C ASN A 252 0.87 -10.41 -3.18
N THR A 253 0.96 -11.20 -2.11
CA THR A 253 0.34 -10.83 -0.81
C THR A 253 0.98 -9.60 -0.16
N ASP A 254 2.23 -9.26 -0.50
CA ASP A 254 2.85 -8.00 -0.10
C ASP A 254 2.33 -6.77 -0.86
N ASN A 255 1.54 -6.95 -1.92
CA ASN A 255 0.86 -5.87 -2.66
C ASN A 255 -0.65 -5.83 -2.38
N MET A 256 -1.15 -6.57 -1.38
CA MET A 256 -2.55 -6.56 -0.99
C MET A 256 -2.71 -5.81 0.33
N THR A 257 -3.20 -4.58 0.26
CA THR A 257 -3.39 -3.72 1.43
C THR A 257 -4.49 -4.23 2.34
N ILE A 258 -4.38 -3.97 3.63
CA ILE A 258 -5.46 -4.26 4.58
C ILE A 258 -6.60 -3.23 4.44
N SER A 259 -6.29 -2.00 4.01
CA SER A 259 -7.27 -0.94 3.78
C SER A 259 -8.21 -1.19 2.61
N GLY A 260 -7.84 -2.07 1.66
CA GLY A 260 -8.60 -2.25 0.42
C GLY A 260 -8.29 -1.18 -0.64
N GLU A 261 -7.12 -0.56 -0.57
CA GLU A 261 -6.60 0.37 -1.58
C GLU A 261 -5.70 -0.36 -2.60
N THR A 262 -5.81 0.01 -3.88
CA THR A 262 -4.81 -0.35 -4.91
C THR A 262 -3.45 0.26 -4.53
N ILE A 263 -2.36 -0.52 -4.62
CA ILE A 263 -1.00 -0.07 -4.30
C ILE A 263 0.02 -0.64 -5.30
N ASP A 264 1.20 -0.04 -5.39
CA ASP A 264 2.36 -0.55 -6.14
C ASP A 264 2.10 -0.77 -7.64
N TYR A 265 1.86 0.36 -8.32
CA TYR A 265 1.66 0.51 -9.75
C TYR A 265 2.91 0.22 -10.61
N GLY A 266 3.36 -1.03 -10.63
CA GLY A 266 4.45 -1.52 -11.48
C GLY A 266 3.97 -1.80 -12.91
N PRO A 267 3.89 -3.08 -13.33
CA PRO A 267 3.45 -3.46 -14.66
C PRO A 267 1.91 -3.53 -14.78
N CYS A 268 1.19 -2.58 -14.19
CA CYS A 268 -0.28 -2.51 -14.27
C CYS A 268 -0.76 -1.74 -15.51
N ALA A 269 -1.84 -2.15 -16.15
CA ALA A 269 -2.43 -1.35 -17.23
C ALA A 269 -3.92 -1.64 -17.41
N PHE A 270 -4.58 -0.78 -18.17
CA PHE A 270 -5.96 -1.00 -18.61
C PHE A 270 -5.92 -1.75 -19.95
N MET A 271 -6.78 -2.74 -20.11
CA MET A 271 -6.94 -3.45 -21.38
C MET A 271 -7.51 -2.51 -22.45
N GLU A 272 -6.97 -2.56 -23.65
CA GLU A 272 -7.53 -1.86 -24.81
C GLU A 272 -8.61 -2.72 -25.50
N ALA A 273 -8.23 -3.94 -25.88
CA ALA A 273 -9.16 -4.97 -26.35
C ALA A 273 -9.50 -5.91 -25.19
N TYR A 274 -10.75 -6.35 -25.13
CA TYR A 274 -11.15 -7.34 -24.13
C TYR A 274 -10.54 -8.70 -24.45
N ASP A 275 -9.65 -9.15 -23.58
CA ASP A 275 -9.09 -10.50 -23.60
C ASP A 275 -8.84 -10.96 -22.15
N PRO A 276 -9.55 -12.00 -21.67
CA PRO A 276 -9.39 -12.47 -20.30
C PRO A 276 -7.99 -13.00 -19.96
N GLU A 277 -7.19 -13.37 -20.97
CA GLU A 277 -5.83 -13.86 -20.81
C GLU A 277 -4.78 -12.74 -20.80
N THR A 278 -5.20 -11.46 -20.89
CA THR A 278 -4.28 -10.31 -20.92
C THR A 278 -3.37 -10.25 -19.69
N VAL A 279 -2.06 -10.15 -19.93
CA VAL A 279 -0.99 -9.98 -18.93
C VAL A 279 -0.07 -8.83 -19.35
N PHE A 280 0.35 -8.01 -18.38
CA PHE A 280 1.30 -6.89 -18.64
C PHE A 280 2.64 -7.03 -17.90
N SER A 281 2.73 -7.95 -16.94
CA SER A 281 3.98 -8.21 -16.23
C SER A 281 4.90 -9.07 -17.08
N SER A 282 6.08 -8.56 -17.41
CA SER A 282 7.08 -9.27 -18.21
C SER A 282 7.61 -10.55 -17.55
N ILE A 283 7.35 -10.75 -16.26
CA ILE A 283 7.76 -11.92 -15.49
C ILE A 283 6.60 -12.89 -15.21
N ASP A 284 5.38 -12.58 -15.64
CA ASP A 284 4.21 -13.44 -15.45
C ASP A 284 3.98 -14.37 -16.66
N PHE A 285 4.95 -15.27 -16.90
CA PHE A 285 4.93 -16.19 -18.04
C PHE A 285 3.77 -17.20 -18.02
N TRP A 286 3.16 -17.43 -16.84
CA TRP A 286 2.09 -18.42 -16.65
C TRP A 286 0.70 -17.77 -16.54
N GLY A 287 0.61 -16.44 -16.71
CA GLY A 287 -0.64 -15.71 -16.60
C GLY A 287 -1.30 -15.81 -15.22
N ARG A 288 -0.51 -15.96 -14.15
CA ARG A 288 -1.04 -16.03 -12.78
C ARG A 288 -1.86 -14.78 -12.46
N TYR A 289 -1.42 -13.63 -12.92
CA TYR A 289 -2.05 -12.33 -12.69
C TYR A 289 -2.72 -11.76 -13.95
N ALA A 290 -3.12 -12.64 -14.88
CA ALA A 290 -3.96 -12.28 -16.01
C ALA A 290 -5.28 -11.65 -15.55
N TYR A 291 -5.89 -10.82 -16.41
CA TYR A 291 -7.13 -10.12 -16.11
C TYR A 291 -8.21 -11.05 -15.51
N GLY A 292 -8.52 -12.16 -16.17
CA GLY A 292 -9.54 -13.12 -15.73
C GLY A 292 -9.22 -13.82 -14.41
N ASN A 293 -7.95 -13.87 -14.01
CA ASN A 293 -7.48 -14.56 -12.82
C ASN A 293 -7.47 -13.69 -11.56
N GLN A 294 -7.62 -12.36 -11.68
CA GLN A 294 -7.52 -11.46 -10.52
C GLN A 294 -8.49 -11.79 -9.38
N PRO A 295 -9.79 -12.13 -9.62
CA PRO A 295 -10.70 -12.53 -8.54
C PRO A 295 -10.25 -13.81 -7.81
N VAL A 296 -9.76 -14.80 -8.54
CA VAL A 296 -9.27 -16.07 -7.98
C VAL A 296 -8.01 -15.83 -7.14
N VAL A 297 -7.08 -15.03 -7.65
CA VAL A 297 -5.86 -14.66 -6.93
C VAL A 297 -6.17 -13.85 -5.67
N ALA A 298 -7.12 -12.92 -5.72
CA ALA A 298 -7.56 -12.17 -4.54
C ALA A 298 -8.09 -13.12 -3.46
N GLY A 299 -8.93 -14.10 -3.83
CA GLY A 299 -9.39 -15.15 -2.92
C GLY A 299 -8.24 -15.97 -2.32
N TRP A 300 -7.25 -16.35 -3.14
CA TRP A 300 -6.06 -17.06 -2.67
C TRP A 300 -5.23 -16.24 -1.68
N ASN A 301 -5.02 -14.94 -1.95
CA ASN A 301 -4.30 -14.05 -1.05
C ASN A 301 -5.06 -13.86 0.28
N LEU A 302 -6.39 -13.79 0.25
CA LEU A 302 -7.23 -13.76 1.45
C LEU A 302 -7.13 -15.05 2.26
N ALA A 303 -6.95 -16.20 1.60
CA ALA A 303 -6.68 -17.45 2.32
C ALA A 303 -5.35 -17.41 3.06
N ARG A 304 -4.31 -16.89 2.41
CA ARG A 304 -3.03 -16.65 3.08
C ARG A 304 -3.12 -15.62 4.20
N PHE A 305 -4.08 -14.69 4.17
CA PHE A 305 -4.35 -13.76 5.28
C PHE A 305 -5.07 -14.47 6.43
N ALA A 306 -6.13 -15.24 6.13
CA ALA A 306 -6.90 -15.99 7.13
C ALA A 306 -6.01 -16.91 7.96
N GLU A 307 -5.06 -17.61 7.32
CA GLU A 307 -4.07 -18.46 7.98
C GLU A 307 -3.29 -17.74 9.08
N THR A 308 -2.95 -16.46 8.86
CA THR A 308 -2.22 -15.67 9.86
C THR A 308 -3.06 -15.36 11.09
N LEU A 309 -4.40 -15.36 10.97
CA LEU A 309 -5.32 -14.99 12.04
C LEU A 309 -5.83 -16.18 12.84
N LEU A 310 -5.60 -17.41 12.39
CA LEU A 310 -6.11 -18.62 13.08
C LEU A 310 -5.80 -18.64 14.58
N PRO A 311 -4.56 -18.33 15.05
CA PRO A 311 -4.25 -18.32 16.48
C PRO A 311 -5.01 -17.27 17.29
N LEU A 312 -5.60 -16.28 16.63
CA LEU A 312 -6.41 -15.24 17.26
C LEU A 312 -7.91 -15.55 17.23
N ILE A 313 -8.36 -16.41 16.31
CA ILE A 313 -9.79 -16.73 16.10
C ILE A 313 -10.31 -17.75 17.12
N SER A 314 -9.53 -18.80 17.40
CA SER A 314 -9.81 -19.79 18.42
C SER A 314 -8.51 -20.45 18.90
N GLU A 315 -8.52 -20.97 20.14
CA GLU A 315 -7.46 -21.84 20.65
C GLU A 315 -7.44 -23.20 19.94
N SER A 316 -8.60 -23.66 19.44
CA SER A 316 -8.71 -24.86 18.62
C SER A 316 -8.45 -24.52 17.16
N THR A 317 -7.36 -25.05 16.59
CA THR A 317 -7.02 -24.88 15.18
C THR A 317 -8.14 -25.36 14.25
N GLU A 318 -8.78 -26.49 14.57
CA GLU A 318 -9.87 -27.04 13.76
C GLU A 318 -11.09 -26.11 13.75
N GLU A 319 -11.45 -25.55 14.91
CA GLU A 319 -12.53 -24.57 15.01
C GLU A 319 -12.18 -23.27 14.26
N ALA A 320 -10.96 -22.76 14.43
CA ALA A 320 -10.50 -21.55 13.75
C ALA A 320 -10.54 -21.71 12.22
N VAL A 321 -10.11 -22.86 11.71
CA VAL A 321 -10.17 -23.18 10.27
C VAL A 321 -11.62 -23.24 9.80
N GLY A 322 -12.49 -23.98 10.48
CA GLY A 322 -13.90 -24.09 10.08
C GLY A 322 -14.62 -22.74 10.05
N LEU A 323 -14.32 -21.84 11.00
CA LEU A 323 -14.87 -20.49 11.02
C LEU A 323 -14.32 -19.61 9.89
N ALA A 324 -13.01 -19.67 9.64
CA ALA A 324 -12.39 -18.93 8.55
C ALA A 324 -12.94 -19.39 7.19
N GLU A 325 -13.03 -20.70 6.96
CA GLU A 325 -13.60 -21.32 5.75
C GLU A 325 -15.05 -20.87 5.51
N ALA A 326 -15.89 -20.91 6.54
CA ALA A 326 -17.28 -20.45 6.46
C ALA A 326 -17.38 -18.96 6.07
N SER A 327 -16.37 -18.16 6.41
CA SER A 327 -16.35 -16.71 6.19
C SER A 327 -15.93 -16.32 4.76
N PHE A 328 -15.37 -17.23 3.95
CA PHE A 328 -14.96 -16.91 2.57
C PHE A 328 -16.14 -16.56 1.65
N GLY A 329 -17.36 -16.99 1.99
CA GLY A 329 -18.57 -16.62 1.24
C GLY A 329 -18.79 -15.10 1.16
N VAL A 330 -18.21 -14.33 2.08
CA VAL A 330 -18.23 -12.85 2.06
C VAL A 330 -17.60 -12.31 0.78
N PHE A 331 -16.52 -12.91 0.28
CA PHE A 331 -15.83 -12.41 -0.92
C PHE A 331 -16.77 -12.43 -2.12
N HIS A 332 -17.39 -13.57 -2.42
CA HIS A 332 -18.28 -13.72 -3.56
C HIS A 332 -19.48 -12.77 -3.47
N THR A 333 -20.12 -12.72 -2.29
CA THR A 333 -21.27 -11.86 -2.03
C THR A 333 -20.93 -10.38 -2.27
N ARG A 334 -19.77 -9.91 -1.77
CA ARG A 334 -19.34 -8.51 -1.92
C ARG A 334 -18.85 -8.18 -3.33
N TYR A 335 -18.17 -9.12 -3.98
CA TYR A 335 -17.75 -8.98 -5.37
C TYR A 335 -18.96 -8.79 -6.28
N ASP A 336 -19.96 -9.67 -6.19
CA ASP A 336 -21.16 -9.62 -7.02
C ASP A 336 -22.01 -8.37 -6.75
N ALA A 337 -22.07 -7.94 -5.48
CA ALA A 337 -22.76 -6.71 -5.09
C ALA A 337 -22.17 -5.44 -5.72
N VAL A 338 -20.91 -5.48 -6.17
CA VAL A 338 -20.26 -4.37 -6.89
C VAL A 338 -20.27 -4.62 -8.39
N TRP A 339 -19.85 -5.81 -8.82
CA TRP A 339 -19.68 -6.15 -10.22
C TRP A 339 -21.00 -6.17 -10.98
N ALA A 340 -22.03 -6.84 -10.47
CA ALA A 340 -23.28 -7.00 -11.20
C ALA A 340 -24.04 -5.68 -11.42
N PRO A 341 -24.22 -4.80 -10.40
CA PRO A 341 -24.76 -3.46 -10.63
C PRO A 341 -23.88 -2.60 -11.53
N GLY A 342 -22.55 -2.68 -11.38
CA GLY A 342 -21.61 -1.94 -12.22
C GLY A 342 -21.72 -2.31 -13.70
N MET A 343 -21.84 -3.60 -14.01
CA MET A 343 -22.05 -4.07 -15.38
C MET A 343 -23.40 -3.62 -15.93
N ARG A 344 -24.48 -3.69 -15.13
CA ARG A 344 -25.79 -3.18 -15.55
C ARG A 344 -25.72 -1.69 -15.88
N ALA A 345 -25.10 -0.87 -15.03
CA ALA A 345 -24.96 0.56 -15.27
C ALA A 345 -24.19 0.89 -16.56
N LYS A 346 -23.22 0.05 -16.96
CA LYS A 346 -22.49 0.22 -18.23
C LYS A 346 -23.32 -0.12 -19.47
N LEU A 347 -24.39 -0.91 -19.31
CA LEU A 347 -25.26 -1.34 -20.42
C LEU A 347 -26.49 -0.43 -20.61
N GLY A 348 -26.73 0.52 -19.70
CA GLY A 348 -27.92 1.39 -19.68
C GLY A 348 -29.14 0.72 -19.07
#